data_AF-A0A8S9JQY2-F1
#
_entry.id   AF-A0A8S9JQY2-F1
#
_cell.length_a   1.000
_cell.length_b   1.000
_cell.length_c   1.000
_cell.angle_alpha   90.00
_cell.angle_beta   90.00
_cell.angle_gamma   90.00
#
_symmetry.space_group_name_H-M   'P 1'
#
loop_
_entity.id
_entity.type
_entity.pdbx_description
1 polymer ?
#
loop_
_entity_poly.entity_id
_entity_poly.type
_entity_poly.pdbx_seq_one_letter_code
_entity_poly.pdbx_strand_id
1 'polypeptide(L)'
;MVHVSSHGAKDGSEEAFDYRGNPPDKSKTGGWLGAGLILGSELSERICVMGISMNLVTYLVGYLHISSAKSATIVTNFMGTLNLLGLLGGFLADAKIGRYKMVAIAASVTALGVLLLTVSTAIPSMRPPPCDDFRRLHHQCVEANGHQLALLYVALYTIALGGGGIKSNVSGFGSDQFDTSDPKEEKQMIFFFNRFYFSISLGSLFAVIVLVYVQDNGC
;
A
#
# COMPACT_ATOMS: atom_id res chain seq x y z
N MET A 1 -19.04 3.15 -7.86
CA MET A 1 -19.45 2.90 -9.24
C MET A 1 -18.70 1.66 -9.74
N VAL A 2 -19.38 0.75 -10.40
CA VAL A 2 -18.86 -0.45 -11.06
C VAL A 2 -19.33 -0.33 -12.50
N HIS A 3 -18.41 -0.15 -13.44
CA HIS A 3 -18.71 -0.11 -14.87
C HIS A 3 -18.87 -1.54 -15.38
N VAL A 4 -19.99 -1.86 -16.02
CA VAL A 4 -20.19 -3.14 -16.70
C VAL A 4 -20.29 -2.86 -18.19
N SER A 5 -19.34 -3.37 -18.96
CA SER A 5 -19.41 -3.31 -20.42
C SER A 5 -20.48 -4.30 -20.90
N SER A 6 -21.68 -3.81 -21.20
CA SER A 6 -22.79 -4.63 -21.69
C SER A 6 -22.68 -4.81 -23.20
N HIS A 7 -22.37 -6.03 -23.65
CA HIS A 7 -22.18 -6.39 -25.06
C HIS A 7 -23.49 -6.47 -25.89
N GLY A 8 -24.53 -5.68 -25.57
CA GLY A 8 -25.85 -5.84 -26.18
C GLY A 8 -26.76 -4.62 -26.30
N ALA A 9 -26.35 -3.42 -25.88
CA ALA A 9 -27.18 -2.22 -26.01
C ALA A 9 -26.84 -1.40 -27.26
N LYS A 10 -27.87 -0.87 -27.93
CA LYS A 10 -27.82 -0.15 -29.22
C LYS A 10 -27.27 1.28 -29.13
N ASP A 11 -26.63 1.65 -28.04
CA ASP A 11 -25.92 2.91 -27.88
C ASP A 11 -24.67 2.62 -27.03
N GLY A 12 -23.52 3.12 -27.44
CA GLY A 12 -22.21 2.76 -26.86
C GLY A 12 -21.96 3.36 -25.48
N SER A 13 -23.00 3.55 -24.67
CA SER A 13 -22.92 4.10 -23.32
C SER A 13 -22.56 3.00 -22.32
N GLU A 14 -21.42 3.18 -21.64
CA GLU A 14 -21.08 2.34 -20.49
C GLU A 14 -22.11 2.57 -19.38
N GLU A 15 -22.96 1.57 -19.12
CA GLU A 15 -23.86 1.62 -17.98
C GLU A 15 -23.07 1.38 -16.69
N ALA A 16 -22.83 2.47 -15.98
CA ALA A 16 -22.28 2.47 -14.64
C ALA A 16 -23.36 2.00 -13.64
N PHE A 17 -22.98 1.19 -12.65
CA PHE A 17 -23.86 0.75 -11.55
C PHE A 17 -23.24 1.06 -10.19
N ASP A 18 -24.03 1.24 -9.14
CA ASP A 18 -23.53 1.34 -7.76
C ASP A 18 -23.04 -0.04 -7.24
N TYR A 19 -22.34 -0.09 -6.09
CA TYR A 19 -21.92 -1.35 -5.45
C TYR A 19 -23.09 -2.28 -5.09
N ARG A 20 -24.33 -1.75 -5.09
CA ARG A 20 -25.60 -2.47 -4.91
C ARG A 20 -26.29 -2.89 -6.22
N GLY A 21 -25.71 -2.59 -7.38
CA GLY A 21 -26.28 -2.92 -8.69
C GLY A 21 -27.41 -1.98 -9.18
N ASN A 22 -27.61 -0.83 -8.52
CA ASN A 22 -28.59 0.17 -8.94
C ASN A 22 -27.97 1.19 -9.91
N PRO A 23 -28.76 1.84 -10.79
CA PRO A 23 -28.26 2.96 -11.59
C PRO A 23 -27.76 4.09 -10.67
N PRO A 24 -26.59 4.68 -10.96
CA PRO A 24 -25.95 5.65 -10.11
C PRO A 24 -26.69 6.98 -10.18
N ASP A 25 -27.05 7.49 -9.00
CA ASP A 25 -27.61 8.82 -8.85
C ASP A 25 -26.47 9.84 -8.83
N LYS A 26 -26.31 10.61 -9.92
CA LYS A 26 -25.27 11.64 -10.07
C LYS A 26 -25.32 12.71 -8.97
N SER A 27 -26.46 12.89 -8.28
CA SER A 27 -26.60 13.85 -7.18
C SER A 27 -26.11 13.32 -5.83
N LYS A 28 -25.93 11.99 -5.70
CA LYS A 28 -25.60 11.32 -4.42
C LYS A 28 -24.35 10.44 -4.48
N THR A 29 -23.95 9.97 -5.66
CA THR A 29 -22.85 9.01 -5.84
C THR A 29 -21.79 9.58 -6.77
N GLY A 30 -20.51 9.44 -6.39
CA GLY A 30 -19.37 10.01 -7.12
C GLY A 30 -18.94 11.39 -6.61
N GLY A 31 -18.05 12.03 -7.35
CA GLY A 31 -17.57 13.38 -7.09
C GLY A 31 -16.49 13.51 -6.02
N TRP A 32 -16.25 14.76 -5.61
CA TRP A 32 -15.09 15.17 -4.82
C TRP A 32 -15.00 14.57 -3.42
N LEU A 33 -16.13 14.19 -2.81
CA LEU A 33 -16.11 13.54 -1.51
C LEU A 33 -15.50 12.13 -1.59
N GLY A 34 -15.96 11.32 -2.55
CA GLY A 34 -15.40 9.99 -2.81
C GLY A 34 -13.95 10.06 -3.26
N ALA A 35 -13.66 10.94 -4.21
CA ALA A 35 -12.30 11.19 -4.70
C ALA A 35 -11.35 11.64 -3.58
N GLY A 36 -11.80 12.51 -2.66
CA GLY A 36 -11.03 12.96 -1.50
C GLY A 36 -10.69 11.84 -0.51
N LEU A 37 -11.64 10.94 -0.23
CA LEU A 37 -11.40 9.77 0.62
C LEU A 37 -10.38 8.82 -0.01
N ILE A 38 -10.48 8.61 -1.33
CA ILE A 38 -9.53 7.80 -2.09
C ILE A 38 -8.12 8.41 -2.03
N LEU A 39 -7.99 9.73 -2.25
CA LEU A 39 -6.72 10.45 -2.11
C LEU A 39 -6.11 10.31 -0.71
N GLY A 40 -6.93 10.43 0.34
CA GLY A 40 -6.48 10.26 1.72
C GLY A 40 -5.97 8.85 1.98
N SER A 41 -6.66 7.83 1.47
CA SER A 41 -6.24 6.43 1.60
C SER A 41 -4.93 6.14 0.87
N GLU A 42 -4.76 6.67 -0.35
CA GLU A 42 -3.51 6.55 -1.12
C GLU A 42 -2.35 7.24 -0.40
N LEU A 43 -2.58 8.46 0.10
CA LEU A 43 -1.56 9.20 0.84
C LEU A 43 -1.10 8.41 2.08
N SER A 44 -2.03 7.85 2.84
CA SER A 44 -1.73 7.05 4.03
C SER A 44 -0.98 5.77 3.68
N GLU A 45 -1.39 5.05 2.62
CA GLU A 45 -0.70 3.85 2.14
C GLU A 45 0.73 4.19 1.74
N ARG A 46 0.90 5.27 0.97
CA ARG A 46 2.20 5.70 0.47
C ARG A 46 3.16 6.04 1.59
N ILE A 47 2.67 6.78 2.59
CA ILE A 47 3.45 7.12 3.79
C ILE A 47 3.87 5.85 4.52
N CYS A 48 2.97 4.89 4.70
CA CYS A 48 3.22 3.64 5.41
C CYS A 48 4.27 2.77 4.71
N VAL A 49 4.08 2.46 3.43
CA VAL A 49 4.98 1.57 2.68
C VAL A 49 6.37 2.19 2.51
N MET A 50 6.44 3.50 2.21
CA MET A 50 7.73 4.19 2.11
C MET A 50 8.43 4.23 3.47
N GLY A 51 7.71 4.56 4.55
CA GLY A 51 8.28 4.60 5.90
C GLY A 51 8.84 3.24 6.34
N ILE A 52 8.09 2.16 6.10
CA ILE A 52 8.56 0.79 6.36
C ILE A 52 9.80 0.49 5.52
N SER A 53 9.76 0.76 4.21
CA SER A 53 10.85 0.41 3.29
C SER A 53 12.17 1.10 3.66
N MET A 54 12.12 2.38 4.04
CA MET A 54 13.32 3.17 4.35
C MET A 54 14.01 2.69 5.64
N ASN A 55 13.24 2.30 6.65
CA ASN A 55 13.80 1.93 7.96
C ASN A 55 13.99 0.43 8.13
N LEU A 56 13.48 -0.39 7.19
CA LEU A 56 13.60 -1.84 7.27
C LEU A 56 15.06 -2.31 7.20
N VAL A 57 15.93 -1.69 6.39
CA VAL A 57 17.37 -2.04 6.38
C VAL A 57 18.00 -1.76 7.74
N THR A 58 17.76 -0.57 8.29
CA THR A 58 18.25 -0.18 9.61
C THR A 58 17.76 -1.15 10.69
N TYR A 59 16.51 -1.57 10.63
CA TYR A 59 15.95 -2.56 11.54
C TYR A 59 16.63 -3.93 11.41
N LEU A 60 16.78 -4.44 10.19
CA LEU A 60 17.39 -5.74 9.91
C LEU A 60 18.85 -5.80 10.36
N VAL A 61 19.62 -4.74 10.11
CA VAL A 61 21.03 -4.66 10.47
C VAL A 61 21.20 -4.37 11.97
N GLY A 62 20.46 -3.38 12.48
CA GLY A 62 20.63 -2.86 13.83
C GLY A 62 20.06 -3.76 14.92
N TYR A 63 18.89 -4.36 14.69
CA TYR A 63 18.15 -5.12 15.70
C TYR A 63 18.11 -6.63 15.44
N LEU A 64 18.11 -7.07 14.18
CA LEU A 64 18.12 -8.49 13.82
C LEU A 64 19.52 -9.03 13.50
N HIS A 65 20.52 -8.14 13.52
CA HIS A 65 21.94 -8.41 13.26
C HIS A 65 22.21 -9.10 11.91
N ILE A 66 21.36 -8.86 10.91
CA ILE A 66 21.52 -9.40 9.56
C ILE A 66 22.53 -8.56 8.80
N SER A 67 23.38 -9.18 7.98
CA SER A 67 24.34 -8.45 7.15
C SER A 67 23.66 -7.41 6.23
N SER A 68 24.35 -6.29 5.99
CA SER A 68 23.81 -5.20 5.15
C SER A 68 23.42 -5.67 3.74
N ALA A 69 24.24 -6.53 3.11
CA ALA A 69 23.95 -7.08 1.78
C ALA A 69 22.67 -7.93 1.76
N LYS A 70 22.47 -8.79 2.77
CA LYS A 70 21.25 -9.62 2.88
C LYS A 70 20.04 -8.77 3.21
N SER A 71 20.19 -7.76 4.06
CA SER A 71 19.13 -6.80 4.41
C SER A 71 18.64 -6.01 3.19
N ALA A 72 19.56 -5.47 2.39
CA ALA A 72 19.22 -4.77 1.14
C ALA A 72 18.47 -5.68 0.14
N THR A 73 18.88 -6.95 0.06
CA THR A 73 18.19 -7.96 -0.76
C THR A 73 16.76 -8.21 -0.26
N ILE A 74 16.55 -8.32 1.05
CA ILE A 74 15.22 -8.50 1.65
C ILE A 74 14.30 -7.33 1.29
N VAL A 75 14.76 -6.08 1.47
CA VAL A 75 13.98 -4.89 1.15
C VAL A 75 13.67 -4.81 -0.34
N THR A 76 14.66 -5.07 -1.19
CA THR A 76 14.48 -5.08 -2.65
C THR A 76 13.48 -6.16 -3.09
N ASN A 77 13.56 -7.36 -2.52
CA ASN A 77 12.60 -8.44 -2.78
C ASN A 77 11.19 -8.09 -2.31
N PHE A 78 11.05 -7.44 -1.15
CA PHE A 78 9.77 -6.93 -0.65
C PHE A 78 9.16 -5.92 -1.63
N MET A 79 9.91 -4.90 -2.05
CA MET A 79 9.45 -3.89 -3.01
C MET A 79 9.14 -4.50 -4.39
N GLY A 80 9.97 -5.42 -4.86
CA GLY A 80 9.74 -6.15 -6.11
C GLY A 80 8.45 -6.98 -6.06
N THR A 81 8.24 -7.69 -4.95
CA THR A 81 7.02 -8.48 -4.72
C THR A 81 5.77 -7.59 -4.69
N LEU A 82 5.84 -6.43 -4.03
CA LEU A 82 4.73 -5.47 -4.01
C LEU A 82 4.33 -5.03 -5.43
N ASN A 83 5.30 -4.73 -6.30
CA ASN A 83 5.02 -4.35 -7.68
C ASN A 83 4.44 -5.51 -8.52
N LEU A 84 4.98 -6.73 -8.36
CA LEU A 84 4.46 -7.92 -9.05
C LEU A 84 3.03 -8.27 -8.61
N LEU A 85 2.77 -8.23 -7.29
CA LEU A 85 1.44 -8.45 -6.73
C LEU A 85 0.47 -7.34 -7.12
N GLY A 86 0.96 -6.12 -7.40
CA GLY A 86 0.15 -5.07 -7.98
C GLY A 86 -0.34 -5.40 -9.39
N LEU A 87 0.53 -5.94 -10.25
CA LEU A 87 0.10 -6.38 -11.59
C LEU A 87 -0.99 -7.46 -11.50
N LEU A 88 -0.80 -8.44 -10.62
CA LEU A 88 -1.82 -9.48 -10.38
C LEU A 88 -3.10 -8.87 -9.80
N GLY A 89 -2.99 -7.94 -8.85
CA GLY A 89 -4.11 -7.29 -8.20
C GLY A 89 -4.99 -6.50 -9.17
N GLY A 90 -4.38 -5.78 -10.12
CA GLY A 90 -5.10 -5.10 -11.20
C GLY A 90 -5.83 -6.09 -12.11
N PHE A 91 -5.13 -7.14 -12.55
CA PHE A 91 -5.75 -8.19 -13.39
C PHE A 91 -6.95 -8.86 -12.70
N LEU A 92 -6.84 -9.21 -11.42
CA LEU A 92 -7.94 -9.83 -10.67
C LEU A 92 -9.13 -8.88 -10.49
N ALA A 93 -8.87 -7.59 -10.29
CA ALA A 93 -9.92 -6.58 -10.16
C ALA A 93 -10.71 -6.43 -11.45
N ASP A 94 -10.02 -6.33 -12.59
CA ASP A 94 -10.65 -6.17 -13.89
C ASP A 94 -11.33 -7.47 -14.37
N ALA A 95 -10.80 -8.64 -14.02
CA ALA A 95 -11.33 -9.92 -14.48
C ALA A 95 -12.61 -10.36 -13.74
N LYS A 96 -12.67 -10.19 -12.40
CA LYS A 96 -13.77 -10.79 -11.59
C LYS A 96 -14.18 -10.01 -10.35
N ILE A 97 -13.27 -9.35 -9.65
CA ILE A 97 -13.54 -8.84 -8.30
C ILE A 97 -14.24 -7.47 -8.34
N GLY A 98 -13.86 -6.62 -9.29
CA GLY A 98 -14.20 -5.21 -9.34
C GLY A 98 -13.28 -4.35 -8.47
N ARG A 99 -13.01 -3.12 -8.94
CA ARG A 99 -12.01 -2.21 -8.35
C ARG A 99 -12.29 -1.85 -6.89
N TYR A 100 -13.55 -1.49 -6.56
CA TYR A 100 -13.92 -1.15 -5.17
C TYR A 100 -13.65 -2.30 -4.18
N LYS A 101 -14.12 -3.50 -4.51
CA LYS A 101 -13.95 -4.68 -3.65
C LYS A 101 -12.48 -5.06 -3.52
N MET A 102 -11.71 -4.96 -4.61
CA MET A 102 -10.28 -5.23 -4.58
C MET A 102 -9.56 -4.24 -3.66
N VAL A 103 -9.80 -2.94 -3.79
CA VAL A 103 -9.20 -1.91 -2.92
C VAL A 103 -9.56 -2.15 -1.45
N ALA A 104 -10.83 -2.47 -1.15
CA ALA A 104 -11.28 -2.73 0.22
C ALA A 104 -10.61 -3.98 0.85
N ILE A 105 -10.55 -5.08 0.10
CA ILE A 105 -9.86 -6.30 0.54
C ILE A 105 -8.37 -6.01 0.73
N ALA A 106 -7.74 -5.37 -0.24
CA ALA A 106 -6.32 -5.04 -0.21
C ALA A 106 -5.96 -4.13 0.98
N ALA A 107 -6.79 -3.13 1.29
CA ALA A 107 -6.64 -2.29 2.49
C ALA A 107 -6.69 -3.09 3.79
N SER A 108 -7.63 -4.03 3.92
CA SER A 108 -7.73 -4.90 5.10
C SER A 108 -6.50 -5.82 5.26
N VAL A 109 -5.99 -6.35 4.14
CA VAL A 109 -4.78 -7.18 4.12
C VAL A 109 -3.55 -6.37 4.49
N THR A 110 -3.40 -5.15 3.97
CA THR A 110 -2.31 -4.23 4.35
C THR A 110 -2.35 -3.93 5.84
N ALA A 111 -3.52 -3.59 6.38
CA ALA A 111 -3.69 -3.30 7.81
C ALA A 111 -3.28 -4.50 8.68
N LEU A 112 -3.69 -5.72 8.31
CA LEU A 112 -3.25 -6.94 8.99
C LEU A 112 -1.73 -7.12 8.93
N GLY A 113 -1.12 -6.91 7.76
CA GLY A 113 0.33 -7.01 7.59
C GLY A 113 1.10 -6.01 8.46
N VAL A 114 0.63 -4.76 8.54
CA VAL A 114 1.22 -3.73 9.41
C VAL A 114 1.06 -4.11 10.88
N LEU A 115 -0.10 -4.62 11.31
CA LEU A 115 -0.31 -5.11 12.67
C LEU A 115 0.66 -6.25 13.01
N LEU A 116 0.85 -7.21 12.11
CA LEU A 116 1.81 -8.29 12.29
C LEU A 116 3.25 -7.77 12.41
N LEU A 117 3.61 -6.76 11.60
CA LEU A 117 4.91 -6.12 11.67
C LEU A 117 5.11 -5.41 13.01
N THR A 118 4.10 -4.66 13.47
CA THR A 118 4.11 -3.99 14.78
C THR A 118 4.23 -4.98 15.93
N VAL A 119 3.54 -6.12 15.88
CA VAL A 119 3.67 -7.17 16.90
C VAL A 119 5.08 -7.78 16.87
N SER A 120 5.62 -8.03 15.68
CA SER A 120 6.99 -8.55 15.52
C SER A 120 8.07 -7.60 16.04
N THR A 121 7.79 -6.29 16.06
CA THR A 121 8.72 -5.27 16.55
C THR A 121 8.48 -4.92 18.02
N ALA A 122 7.25 -4.95 18.51
CA ALA A 122 6.94 -4.55 19.88
C ALA A 122 7.32 -5.61 20.93
N ILE A 123 7.29 -6.91 20.59
CA ILE A 123 7.53 -7.99 21.55
C ILE A 123 9.03 -8.28 21.68
N PRO A 124 9.66 -8.10 22.87
CA PRO A 124 11.10 -8.34 23.06
C PRO A 124 11.52 -9.79 22.80
N SER A 125 10.64 -10.75 23.09
CA SER A 125 10.87 -12.18 22.79
C SER A 125 10.97 -12.49 21.28
N MET A 126 10.45 -11.60 20.43
CA MET A 126 10.48 -11.74 18.97
C MET A 126 11.70 -11.07 18.33
N ARG A 127 12.62 -10.54 19.14
CA ARG A 127 13.91 -9.99 18.71
C ARG A 127 15.05 -10.77 19.36
N PRO A 128 16.22 -10.87 18.72
CA PRO A 128 17.41 -11.40 19.37
C PRO A 128 17.82 -10.49 20.53
N PRO A 129 18.56 -11.02 21.53
CA PRO A 129 19.04 -10.20 22.64
C PRO A 129 19.89 -9.02 22.14
N PRO A 130 19.81 -7.85 22.79
CA PRO A 130 20.59 -6.68 22.41
C PRO A 130 22.08 -7.03 22.40
N CYS A 131 22.79 -6.57 21.37
CA CYS A 131 24.21 -6.84 21.24
C CYS A 131 25.01 -5.73 21.93
N ASP A 132 25.77 -6.09 22.96
CA ASP A 132 26.71 -5.17 23.62
C ASP A 132 27.79 -4.68 22.65
N ASP A 133 28.30 -3.46 22.85
CA ASP A 133 29.32 -2.84 21.99
C ASP A 133 30.58 -3.72 21.82
N PHE A 134 30.97 -4.46 22.86
CA PHE A 134 32.07 -5.42 22.79
C PHE A 134 31.80 -6.56 21.80
N ARG A 135 30.59 -7.12 21.80
CA ARG A 135 30.19 -8.21 20.90
C ARG A 135 29.99 -7.71 19.47
N ARG A 136 29.56 -6.45 19.29
CA ARG A 136 29.46 -5.79 17.99
C ARG A 136 30.84 -5.58 17.38
N LEU A 137 31.83 -5.14 18.17
CA LEU A 137 33.22 -4.93 17.74
C LEU A 137 33.90 -6.23 17.29
N HIS A 138 33.56 -7.36 17.93
CA HIS A 138 34.09 -8.68 17.60
C HIS A 138 33.24 -9.50 16.61
N HIS A 139 32.19 -8.91 16.02
CA HIS A 139 31.25 -9.63 15.12
C HIS A 139 30.59 -10.88 15.73
N GLN A 140 30.28 -10.86 17.03
CA GLN A 140 29.70 -11.98 17.79
C GLN A 140 28.24 -11.76 18.20
N CYS A 141 27.52 -10.88 17.49
CA CYS A 141 26.08 -10.69 17.70
C CYS A 141 25.31 -11.93 17.22
N VAL A 142 24.27 -12.32 17.97
CA VAL A 142 23.41 -13.44 17.59
C VAL A 142 22.42 -12.94 16.54
N GLU A 143 22.46 -13.54 15.35
CA GLU A 143 21.46 -13.29 14.30
C GLU A 143 20.08 -13.75 14.75
N ALA A 144 19.04 -13.12 14.20
CA ALA A 144 17.65 -13.47 14.47
C ALA A 144 17.34 -14.95 14.22
N ASN A 145 16.55 -15.54 15.11
CA ASN A 145 16.18 -16.95 15.01
C ASN A 145 15.19 -17.18 13.85
N GLY A 146 15.11 -18.41 13.33
CA GLY A 146 14.27 -18.75 12.17
C GLY A 146 12.80 -18.38 12.35
N HIS A 147 12.24 -18.56 13.56
CA HIS A 147 10.86 -18.18 13.86
C HIS A 147 10.62 -16.66 13.88
N GLN A 148 11.60 -15.88 14.36
CA GLN A 148 11.52 -14.42 14.39
C GLN A 148 11.55 -13.85 12.96
N LEU A 149 12.43 -14.41 12.13
CA LEU A 149 12.55 -14.05 10.73
C LEU A 149 11.32 -14.50 9.91
N ALA A 150 10.74 -15.67 10.22
CA ALA A 150 9.52 -16.14 9.57
C ALA A 150 8.33 -15.20 9.81
N LEU A 151 8.12 -14.74 11.05
CA LEU A 151 7.04 -13.78 11.33
C LEU A 151 7.27 -12.46 10.58
N LEU A 152 8.50 -11.96 10.53
CA LEU A 152 8.84 -10.76 9.77
C LEU A 152 8.50 -10.94 8.28
N TYR A 153 8.88 -12.05 7.66
CA TYR A 153 8.56 -12.31 6.25
C TYR A 153 7.06 -12.43 6.01
N VAL A 154 6.32 -13.08 6.91
CA VAL A 154 4.85 -13.15 6.82
C VAL A 154 4.26 -11.74 6.87
N ALA A 155 4.71 -10.88 7.78
CA ALA A 155 4.26 -9.50 7.86
C ALA A 155 4.58 -8.73 6.57
N LEU A 156 5.84 -8.76 6.12
CA LEU A 156 6.30 -8.06 4.92
C LEU A 156 5.55 -8.50 3.66
N TYR A 157 5.39 -9.81 3.43
CA TYR A 157 4.69 -10.30 2.25
C TYR A 157 3.17 -10.10 2.32
N THR A 158 2.59 -10.06 3.52
CA THR A 158 1.18 -9.65 3.70
C THR A 158 0.99 -8.17 3.35
N ILE A 159 1.91 -7.30 3.78
CA ILE A 159 1.91 -5.88 3.38
C ILE A 159 2.10 -5.75 1.86
N ALA A 160 3.02 -6.51 1.26
CA ALA A 160 3.26 -6.47 -0.18
C ALA A 160 2.02 -6.86 -0.98
N LEU A 161 1.28 -7.88 -0.52
CA LEU A 161 0.04 -8.33 -1.13
C LEU A 161 -1.05 -7.26 -1.08
N GLY A 162 -1.28 -6.67 0.09
CA GLY A 162 -2.26 -5.61 0.25
C GLY A 162 -1.87 -4.32 -0.48
N GLY A 163 -0.64 -3.83 -0.30
CA GLY A 163 -0.15 -2.59 -0.92
C GLY A 163 -0.14 -2.67 -2.45
N GLY A 164 0.25 -3.81 -3.02
CA GLY A 164 0.16 -4.05 -4.46
C GLY A 164 -1.29 -3.95 -4.99
N GLY A 165 -2.23 -4.59 -4.30
CA GLY A 165 -3.64 -4.57 -4.67
C GLY A 165 -4.27 -3.17 -4.61
N ILE A 166 -3.87 -2.34 -3.64
CA ILE A 166 -4.32 -0.93 -3.55
C ILE A 166 -3.75 -0.13 -4.72
N LYS A 167 -2.42 -0.13 -4.88
CA LYS A 167 -1.71 0.70 -5.87
C LYS A 167 -2.21 0.50 -7.30
N SER A 168 -2.55 -0.74 -7.65
CA SER A 168 -3.02 -1.08 -9.00
C SER A 168 -4.45 -0.61 -9.30
N ASN A 169 -5.27 -0.41 -8.28
CA ASN A 169 -6.72 -0.20 -8.45
C ASN A 169 -7.23 1.16 -7.96
N VAL A 170 -6.49 1.81 -7.06
CA VAL A 170 -6.89 3.06 -6.39
C VAL A 170 -7.03 4.24 -7.36
N SER A 171 -6.15 4.35 -8.36
CA SER A 171 -6.19 5.40 -9.37
C SER A 171 -7.40 5.25 -10.29
N GLY A 172 -7.66 4.02 -10.76
CA GLY A 172 -8.85 3.68 -11.54
C GLY A 172 -10.13 3.90 -10.75
N PHE A 173 -10.17 3.45 -9.50
CA PHE A 173 -11.33 3.67 -8.63
C PHE A 173 -11.58 5.17 -8.35
N GLY A 174 -10.52 5.98 -8.31
CA GLY A 174 -10.59 7.43 -8.19
C GLY A 174 -11.12 8.12 -9.45
N SER A 175 -10.69 7.69 -10.64
CA SER A 175 -11.26 8.21 -11.90
C SER A 175 -12.71 7.80 -12.09
N ASP A 176 -13.11 6.62 -11.63
CA ASP A 176 -14.49 6.12 -11.67
C ASP A 176 -15.46 6.97 -10.80
N GLN A 177 -14.99 8.03 -10.13
CA GLN A 177 -15.83 9.00 -9.43
C GLN A 177 -16.32 10.14 -10.33
N PHE A 178 -15.84 10.24 -11.58
CA PHE A 178 -16.14 11.32 -12.52
C PHE A 178 -16.62 10.75 -13.85
N ASP A 179 -17.70 11.30 -14.42
CA ASP A 179 -18.23 10.92 -15.73
C ASP A 179 -17.47 11.64 -16.86
N THR A 180 -16.79 10.87 -17.71
CA THR A 180 -16.04 11.41 -18.86
C THR A 180 -16.93 11.95 -19.97
N SER A 181 -18.23 11.63 -19.95
CA SER A 181 -19.20 12.13 -20.92
C SER A 181 -19.63 13.58 -20.63
N ASP A 182 -19.41 14.07 -19.40
CA ASP A 182 -19.64 15.46 -19.02
C ASP A 182 -18.32 16.26 -19.08
N PRO A 183 -18.18 17.26 -19.97
CA PRO A 183 -16.97 18.09 -20.08
C PRO A 183 -16.56 18.80 -18.79
N LYS A 184 -17.48 19.01 -17.84
CA LYS A 184 -17.17 19.59 -16.53
C LYS A 184 -16.53 18.55 -15.62
N GLU A 185 -17.06 17.34 -15.56
CA GLU A 185 -16.52 16.26 -14.72
C GLU A 185 -15.20 15.71 -15.28
N GLU A 186 -15.02 15.68 -16.61
CA GLU A 186 -13.75 15.36 -17.24
C GLU A 186 -12.62 16.29 -16.77
N LYS A 187 -12.86 17.61 -16.72
CA LYS A 187 -11.89 18.57 -16.17
C LYS A 187 -11.60 18.34 -14.69
N GLN A 188 -12.61 17.93 -13.92
CA GLN A 188 -12.44 17.60 -12.51
C GLN A 188 -11.63 16.32 -12.31
N MET A 189 -11.80 15.31 -13.18
CA MET A 189 -10.99 14.09 -13.19
C MET A 189 -9.51 14.41 -13.45
N ILE A 190 -9.21 15.28 -14.43
CA ILE A 190 -7.82 15.72 -14.67
C ILE A 190 -7.26 16.42 -13.43
N PHE A 191 -8.04 17.31 -12.81
CA PHE A 191 -7.65 17.98 -11.58
C PHE A 191 -7.43 17.00 -10.41
N PHE A 192 -8.23 15.93 -10.33
CA PHE A 192 -8.03 14.84 -9.38
C PHE A 192 -6.69 14.14 -9.60
N PHE A 193 -6.34 13.77 -10.84
CA PHE A 193 -5.05 13.14 -11.12
C PHE A 193 -3.87 14.05 -10.77
N ASN A 194 -3.96 15.35 -11.05
CA ASN A 194 -2.94 16.31 -10.61
C ASN A 194 -2.77 16.28 -9.09
N ARG A 195 -3.87 16.25 -8.32
CA ARG A 195 -3.84 16.16 -6.86
C ARG A 195 -3.35 14.81 -6.35
N PHE A 196 -3.67 13.73 -7.06
CA PHE A 196 -3.23 12.37 -6.78
C PHE A 196 -1.70 12.26 -6.83
N TYR A 197 -1.09 12.66 -7.94
CA TYR A 197 0.37 12.64 -8.10
C TYR A 197 1.10 13.61 -7.16
N PHE A 198 0.50 14.78 -6.89
CA PHE A 198 1.01 15.69 -5.88
C PHE A 198 1.01 15.05 -4.48
N SER A 199 -0.07 14.37 -4.10
CA SER A 199 -0.19 13.69 -2.80
C SER A 199 0.82 12.54 -2.66
N ILE A 200 1.06 11.77 -3.72
CA ILE A 200 2.10 10.72 -3.74
C ILE A 200 3.48 11.32 -3.46
N SER A 201 3.81 12.42 -4.13
CA SER A 201 5.10 13.11 -3.94
C SER A 201 5.24 13.64 -2.51
N LEU A 202 4.20 14.31 -2.01
CA LEU A 202 4.18 14.86 -0.65
C LEU A 202 4.27 13.77 0.42
N GLY A 203 3.53 12.68 0.26
CA GLY A 203 3.57 11.53 1.18
C GLY A 203 4.94 10.85 1.19
N SER A 204 5.58 10.72 0.03
CA SER A 204 6.92 10.16 -0.08
C SER A 204 7.96 11.05 0.63
N LEU A 205 7.87 12.38 0.45
CA LEU A 205 8.74 13.34 1.14
C LEU A 205 8.54 13.28 2.65
N PHE A 206 7.29 13.25 3.12
CA PHE A 206 6.96 13.16 4.54
C PHE A 206 7.48 11.87 5.16
N ALA A 207 7.32 10.72 4.48
CA ALA A 207 7.81 9.44 4.96
C ALA A 207 9.34 9.43 5.13
N VAL A 208 10.08 9.92 4.14
CA VAL A 208 11.55 9.92 4.17
C VAL A 208 12.11 10.91 5.20
N ILE A 209 11.44 12.03 5.45
CA ILE A 209 11.93 13.04 6.40
C ILE A 209 11.42 12.75 7.82
N VAL A 210 10.09 12.78 8.00
CA VAL A 210 9.47 12.79 9.33
C VAL A 210 9.42 11.39 9.92
N LEU A 211 8.99 10.38 9.17
CA LEU A 211 8.88 9.03 9.73
C LEU A 211 10.24 8.39 9.98
N VAL A 212 11.22 8.57 9.09
CA VAL A 212 12.60 8.13 9.34
C VAL A 212 13.14 8.80 10.59
N TYR A 213 13.00 10.13 10.71
CA TYR A 213 13.44 10.85 11.91
C TYR A 213 12.79 10.31 13.20
N VAL A 214 11.48 10.04 13.18
CA VAL A 214 10.77 9.49 14.36
C VAL A 214 11.18 8.05 14.65
N GLN A 215 11.41 7.20 13.64
CA GLN A 215 11.76 5.79 13.86
C GLN A 215 13.22 5.61 14.29
N ASP A 216 14.13 6.48 13.82
CA ASP A 216 15.54 6.44 14.19
C ASP A 216 15.81 7.07 15.58
N ASN A 217 15.05 8.11 15.97
CA ASN A 217 15.22 8.80 17.26
C ASN A 217 14.19 8.40 18.34
N GLY A 218 13.15 7.65 17.98
CA GLY A 218 12.00 7.36 18.84
C GLY A 218 11.99 5.98 19.50
N CYS A 219 13.16 5.35 19.69
CA CYS A 219 13.31 4.13 20.49
C CYS A 219 14.43 4.31 21.52
#